data_AF-A0A202DUU4-F1
#
_entry.id   AF-A0A202DUU4-F1
#
_cell.length_a   1.000
_cell.length_b   1.000
_cell.length_c   1.000
_cell.angle_alpha   90.00
_cell.angle_beta   90.00
_cell.angle_gamma   90.00
#
_symmetry.space_group_name_H-M   'P 1'
#
loop_
_entity.id
_entity.type
_entity.pdbx_description
1 polymer ?
#
loop_
_entity_poly.entity_id
_entity_poly.type
_entity_poly.pdbx_seq_one_letter_code
_entity_poly.pdbx_strand_id
1 'polypeptide(L)'
;MKPLKSSQTARLFLELLMVFLGVYLAFLFSAHSEKMKAKSSQVQLLRGLNQEVDYFLKGATRRSPVMNEALSKWNRGLENGKFQTPLYFVMKGAALPTNSMWQVVTFFDGIQLLDVSTMFELSKYYKDFDIMLSKYTKLIDFAENEIIPYEDTPKSFFITKGRLKAKYKAYCDRNADFLTLFDRMIKQSEAIKGVLESEMTELGVDIAVDSL
;
A
#
# COMPACT_ATOMS: atom_id res chain seq x y z
N MET A 1 20.97 -72.93 9.66
CA MET A 1 20.58 -71.83 8.76
C MET A 1 20.69 -72.34 7.32
N LYS A 2 19.57 -72.49 6.60
CA LYS A 2 19.60 -72.86 5.17
C LYS A 2 20.11 -71.66 4.36
N PRO A 3 21.06 -71.82 3.41
CA PRO A 3 21.48 -70.72 2.57
C PRO A 3 20.31 -70.28 1.69
N LEU A 4 19.94 -69.00 1.77
CA LEU A 4 19.02 -68.38 0.83
C LEU A 4 19.58 -68.58 -0.58
N LYS A 5 18.79 -69.20 -1.48
CA LYS A 5 19.12 -69.31 -2.90
C LYS A 5 19.35 -67.89 -3.44
N SER A 6 20.47 -67.64 -4.12
CA SER A 6 20.90 -66.28 -4.51
C SER A 6 19.84 -65.49 -5.31
N SER A 7 18.89 -66.19 -5.98
CA SER A 7 17.79 -65.55 -6.70
C SER A 7 16.73 -64.90 -5.79
N GLN A 8 16.54 -65.38 -4.56
CA GLN A 8 15.57 -64.79 -3.62
C GLN A 8 16.10 -63.50 -3.00
N THR A 9 17.40 -63.47 -2.67
CA THR A 9 18.06 -62.29 -2.12
C THR A 9 18.14 -61.16 -3.16
N ALA A 10 18.42 -61.49 -4.42
CA ALA A 10 18.43 -60.51 -5.52
C ALA A 10 17.06 -59.88 -5.76
N ARG A 11 15.98 -60.68 -5.68
CA ARG A 11 14.61 -60.19 -5.82
C ARG A 11 14.23 -59.25 -4.67
N LEU A 12 14.51 -59.63 -3.43
CA LEU A 12 14.25 -58.78 -2.26
C LEU A 12 15.03 -57.47 -2.31
N PHE A 13 16.27 -57.49 -2.78
CA PHE A 13 17.07 -56.29 -3.00
C PHE A 13 16.46 -55.38 -4.08
N LEU A 14 15.98 -55.96 -5.18
CA LEU A 14 15.34 -55.21 -6.27
C LEU A 14 14.00 -54.60 -5.84
N GLU A 15 13.18 -55.35 -5.08
CA GLU A 15 11.94 -54.86 -4.48
C GLU A 15 12.22 -53.70 -3.50
N LEU A 16 13.23 -53.83 -2.64
CA LEU A 16 13.65 -52.76 -1.72
C LEU A 16 14.18 -51.53 -2.48
N LEU A 17 14.94 -51.73 -3.55
CA LEU A 17 15.48 -50.66 -4.39
C LEU A 17 14.35 -49.92 -5.12
N MET A 18 13.32 -50.62 -5.60
CA MET A 18 12.14 -49.99 -6.19
C MET A 18 11.35 -49.17 -5.18
N VAL A 19 11.15 -49.67 -3.96
CA VAL A 19 10.48 -48.91 -2.88
C VAL A 19 11.28 -47.66 -2.55
N PHE A 20 12.61 -47.78 -2.43
CA PHE A 20 13.48 -46.63 -2.17
C PHE A 20 13.43 -45.59 -3.28
N LEU A 21 13.44 -46.03 -4.55
CA LEU A 21 13.31 -45.13 -5.70
C LEU A 21 11.97 -44.40 -5.72
N GLY A 22 10.87 -45.10 -5.42
CA GLY A 22 9.53 -44.52 -5.34
C GLY A 22 9.43 -43.45 -4.26
N VAL A 23 9.96 -43.71 -3.07
CA VAL A 23 9.98 -42.76 -1.95
C VAL A 23 10.86 -41.55 -2.28
N TYR A 24 12.05 -41.76 -2.87
CA TYR A 24 12.94 -40.67 -3.27
C TYR A 24 12.30 -39.75 -4.33
N LEU A 25 11.66 -40.31 -5.35
CA LEU A 25 10.94 -39.53 -6.36
C LEU A 25 9.77 -38.76 -5.75
N ALA A 26 9.00 -39.37 -4.84
CA ALA A 26 7.91 -38.70 -4.14
C ALA A 26 8.40 -37.50 -3.31
N PHE A 27 9.53 -37.64 -2.60
CA PHE A 27 10.15 -36.53 -1.89
C PHE A 27 10.61 -35.41 -2.84
N LEU A 28 11.21 -35.74 -3.99
CA LEU A 28 11.60 -34.75 -5.00
C LEU A 28 10.39 -34.00 -5.57
N PHE A 29 9.30 -34.71 -5.89
CA PHE A 29 8.06 -34.10 -6.36
C PHE A 29 7.43 -33.21 -5.29
N SER A 30 7.40 -33.65 -4.03
CA SER A 30 6.89 -32.85 -2.91
C SER A 30 7.71 -31.57 -2.73
N ALA A 31 9.04 -31.68 -2.70
CA ALA A 31 9.93 -30.53 -2.56
C ALA A 31 9.81 -29.55 -3.74
N HIS A 32 9.61 -30.04 -4.96
CA HIS A 32 9.37 -29.20 -6.13
C HIS A 32 8.00 -28.51 -6.05
N SER A 33 6.95 -29.24 -5.67
CA SER A 33 5.59 -28.69 -5.49
C SER A 33 5.54 -27.62 -4.40
N GLU A 34 6.23 -27.83 -3.28
CA GLU A 34 6.35 -26.85 -2.19
C GLU A 34 7.04 -25.58 -2.65
N LYS A 35 8.15 -25.68 -3.41
CA LYS A 35 8.84 -24.52 -4.00
C LYS A 35 7.92 -23.75 -4.95
N MET A 36 7.17 -24.44 -5.80
CA MET A 36 6.22 -23.82 -6.71
C MET A 36 5.07 -23.13 -5.97
N LYS A 37 4.56 -23.73 -4.89
CA LYS A 37 3.52 -23.15 -4.04
C LYS A 37 4.02 -21.90 -3.30
N ALA A 38 5.23 -21.93 -2.75
CA ALA A 38 5.85 -20.78 -2.11
C ALA A 38 6.02 -19.61 -3.08
N LYS A 39 6.56 -19.89 -4.28
CA LYS A 39 6.68 -18.91 -5.35
C LYS A 39 5.33 -18.31 -5.77
N SER A 40 4.32 -19.15 -5.98
CA SER A 40 2.97 -18.68 -6.33
C SER A 40 2.36 -17.80 -5.23
N SER A 41 2.63 -18.11 -3.96
CA SER A 41 2.12 -17.33 -2.82
C SER A 41 2.80 -15.97 -2.73
N GLN A 42 4.13 -15.93 -2.94
CA GLN A 42 4.89 -14.68 -3.01
C GLN A 42 4.39 -13.78 -4.15
N VAL A 43 4.17 -14.34 -5.34
CA VAL A 43 3.64 -13.58 -6.49
C VAL A 43 2.25 -13.00 -6.19
N GLN A 44 1.35 -13.77 -5.59
CA GLN A 44 0.01 -13.28 -5.23
C GLN A 44 0.07 -12.14 -4.20
N LEU A 45 0.96 -12.27 -3.22
CA LEU A 45 1.20 -11.25 -2.21
C LEU A 45 1.72 -9.95 -2.84
N LEU A 46 2.77 -10.04 -3.68
CA LEU A 46 3.35 -8.89 -4.37
C LEU A 46 2.33 -8.21 -5.29
N ARG A 47 1.52 -8.98 -6.02
CA ARG A 47 0.42 -8.44 -6.84
C ARG A 47 -0.61 -7.69 -6.00
N GLY A 48 -1.01 -8.24 -4.85
CA GLY A 48 -1.96 -7.58 -3.95
C GLY A 48 -1.44 -6.25 -3.42
N LEU A 49 -0.17 -6.22 -2.97
CA LEU A 49 0.49 -4.97 -2.55
C LEU A 49 0.61 -3.97 -3.71
N ASN A 50 0.99 -4.44 -4.89
CA ASN A 50 1.15 -3.59 -6.07
C ASN A 50 -0.19 -2.95 -6.49
N GLN A 51 -1.27 -3.73 -6.47
CA GLN A 51 -2.61 -3.25 -6.79
C GLN A 51 -3.11 -2.20 -5.78
N GLU A 52 -2.82 -2.36 -4.49
CA GLU A 52 -3.17 -1.36 -3.48
C GLU A 52 -2.42 -0.04 -3.70
N VAL A 53 -1.11 -0.11 -3.92
CA VAL A 53 -0.27 1.06 -4.21
C VAL A 53 -0.72 1.75 -5.49
N ASP A 54 -1.00 0.98 -6.56
CA ASP A 54 -1.46 1.51 -7.85
C ASP A 54 -2.84 2.19 -7.73
N TYR A 55 -3.75 1.62 -6.95
CA TYR A 55 -5.06 2.24 -6.67
C TYR A 55 -4.90 3.62 -6.00
N PHE A 56 -4.07 3.71 -4.97
CA PHE A 56 -3.76 4.99 -4.33
C PHE A 56 -3.10 5.94 -5.32
N LEU A 57 -2.07 5.51 -6.04
CA LEU A 57 -1.31 6.33 -6.97
C LEU A 57 -2.21 6.94 -8.06
N LYS A 58 -3.01 6.13 -8.75
CA LYS A 58 -3.97 6.60 -9.76
C LYS A 58 -4.95 7.63 -9.18
N GLY A 59 -5.48 7.35 -7.98
CA GLY A 59 -6.39 8.24 -7.29
C GLY A 59 -5.74 9.57 -6.88
N ALA A 60 -4.52 9.51 -6.36
CA ALA A 60 -3.79 10.64 -5.82
C ALA A 60 -3.23 11.56 -6.93
N THR A 61 -2.63 10.99 -7.97
CA THR A 61 -2.14 11.74 -9.14
C THR A 61 -3.24 12.52 -9.84
N ARG A 62 -4.48 11.98 -9.88
CA ARG A 62 -5.64 12.71 -10.42
C ARG A 62 -6.10 13.86 -9.52
N ARG A 63 -6.00 13.71 -8.20
CA ARG A 63 -6.54 14.68 -7.22
C ARG A 63 -5.55 15.78 -6.85
N SER A 64 -4.27 15.48 -6.75
CA SER A 64 -3.23 16.42 -6.31
C SER A 64 -3.27 17.75 -7.09
N PRO A 65 -3.34 17.77 -8.43
CA PRO A 65 -3.42 19.03 -9.19
C PRO A 65 -4.65 19.87 -8.83
N VAL A 66 -5.81 19.23 -8.67
CA VAL A 66 -7.06 19.90 -8.28
C VAL A 66 -6.96 20.49 -6.88
N MET A 67 -6.36 19.76 -5.94
CA MET A 67 -6.16 20.22 -4.58
C MET A 67 -5.18 21.41 -4.51
N ASN A 68 -4.08 21.32 -5.25
CA ASN A 68 -3.09 22.39 -5.37
C ASN A 68 -3.69 23.65 -6.03
N GLU A 69 -4.51 23.48 -7.08
CA GLU A 69 -5.22 24.61 -7.70
C GLU A 69 -6.20 25.26 -6.73
N ALA A 70 -6.98 24.47 -5.98
CA ALA A 70 -7.92 24.98 -4.99
C ALA A 70 -7.20 25.77 -3.88
N LEU A 71 -6.06 25.29 -3.38
CA LEU A 71 -5.22 26.02 -2.43
C LEU A 71 -4.71 27.33 -3.01
N SER A 72 -4.21 27.30 -4.25
CA SER A 72 -3.73 28.49 -4.94
C SER A 72 -4.84 29.55 -5.12
N LYS A 73 -6.03 29.12 -5.54
CA LYS A 73 -7.21 29.99 -5.69
C LYS A 73 -7.65 30.58 -4.35
N TRP A 74 -7.64 29.77 -3.30
CA TRP A 74 -7.96 30.21 -1.96
C TRP A 74 -6.93 31.25 -1.47
N ASN A 75 -5.63 30.99 -1.58
CA ASN A 75 -4.59 31.95 -1.19
C ASN A 75 -4.75 33.30 -1.88
N ARG A 76 -4.97 33.31 -3.21
CA ARG A 76 -5.27 34.55 -3.96
C ARG A 76 -6.50 35.28 -3.43
N GLY A 77 -7.56 34.56 -3.07
CA GLY A 77 -8.75 35.16 -2.49
C GLY A 77 -8.45 35.85 -1.16
N LEU A 78 -7.59 35.23 -0.34
CA LEU A 78 -7.20 35.74 0.97
C LEU A 78 -6.36 37.01 0.83
N GLU A 79 -5.37 37.00 -0.06
CA GLU A 79 -4.51 38.15 -0.40
C GLU A 79 -5.33 39.34 -0.93
N ASN A 80 -6.38 39.07 -1.70
CA ASN A 80 -7.31 40.09 -2.19
C ASN A 80 -8.35 40.55 -1.14
N GLY A 81 -8.21 40.14 0.12
CA GLY A 81 -9.08 40.56 1.21
C GLY A 81 -10.51 40.00 1.15
N LYS A 82 -10.74 38.91 0.42
CA LYS A 82 -12.07 38.28 0.34
C LYS A 82 -12.39 37.53 1.64
N PHE A 83 -13.65 37.60 2.06
CA PHE A 83 -14.19 36.69 3.06
C PHE A 83 -14.59 35.39 2.35
N GLN A 84 -13.88 34.32 2.63
CA GLN A 84 -14.09 33.02 2.00
C GLN A 84 -13.87 31.92 3.03
N THR A 85 -14.60 30.82 2.88
CA THR A 85 -14.49 29.67 3.77
C THR A 85 -13.07 29.10 3.74
N PRO A 86 -12.47 28.76 4.90
CA PRO A 86 -11.23 28.00 4.94
C PRO A 86 -11.30 26.74 4.08
N LEU A 87 -10.23 26.46 3.34
CA LEU A 87 -10.21 25.34 2.40
C LEU A 87 -10.20 24.00 3.14
N TYR A 88 -11.11 23.10 2.76
CA TYR A 88 -11.17 21.73 3.28
C TYR A 88 -11.37 20.73 2.14
N PHE A 89 -10.88 19.50 2.31
CA PHE A 89 -10.92 18.45 1.28
C PHE A 89 -11.68 17.21 1.77
N VAL A 90 -12.94 17.05 1.39
CA VAL A 90 -13.71 15.85 1.72
C VAL A 90 -13.48 14.77 0.67
N MET A 91 -12.85 13.67 1.06
CA MET A 91 -12.71 12.47 0.22
C MET A 91 -13.99 11.63 0.33
N LYS A 92 -15.12 12.15 -0.17
CA LYS A 92 -16.38 11.40 -0.22
C LYS A 92 -16.19 10.12 -1.06
N GLY A 93 -16.61 8.98 -0.51
CA GLY A 93 -16.57 7.70 -1.21
C GLY A 93 -15.16 7.09 -1.35
N ALA A 94 -14.17 7.55 -0.60
CA ALA A 94 -12.92 6.81 -0.45
C ALA A 94 -13.21 5.54 0.37
N ALA A 95 -13.65 4.48 -0.32
CA ALA A 95 -13.67 3.14 0.23
C ALA A 95 -12.22 2.69 0.37
N LEU A 96 -11.57 3.09 1.47
CA LEU A 96 -10.39 2.38 1.92
C LEU A 96 -10.88 0.97 2.29
N PRO A 97 -10.20 -0.10 1.83
CA PRO A 97 -10.50 -1.44 2.32
C PRO A 97 -10.42 -1.44 3.85
N THR A 98 -11.25 -2.25 4.51
CA THR A 98 -11.33 -2.30 5.98
C THR A 98 -9.96 -2.51 6.62
N ASN A 99 -9.08 -3.26 5.94
CA ASN A 99 -7.67 -3.40 6.25
C ASN A 99 -6.85 -3.17 4.97
N SER A 100 -5.66 -2.58 5.08
CA SER A 100 -4.72 -2.56 3.96
C SER A 100 -4.13 -3.95 3.69
N MET A 101 -3.72 -4.21 2.45
CA MET A 101 -3.02 -5.45 2.09
C MET A 101 -1.77 -5.65 2.94
N TRP A 102 -1.08 -4.58 3.32
CA TRP A 102 0.04 -4.65 4.27
C TRP A 102 -0.35 -5.16 5.67
N GLN A 103 -1.50 -4.74 6.19
CA GLN A 103 -2.01 -5.28 7.46
C GLN A 103 -2.36 -6.76 7.33
N VAL A 104 -2.93 -7.17 6.20
CA VAL A 104 -3.20 -8.59 5.91
C VAL A 104 -1.89 -9.39 5.84
N VAL A 105 -0.88 -8.89 5.13
CA VAL A 105 0.43 -9.52 4.99
C VAL A 105 1.14 -9.68 6.34
N THR A 106 1.09 -8.65 7.18
CA THR A 106 1.72 -8.68 8.51
C THR A 106 0.98 -9.62 9.47
N PHE A 107 -0.35 -9.72 9.39
CA PHE A 107 -1.16 -10.58 10.24
C PHE A 107 -1.04 -12.09 9.90
N PHE A 108 -0.94 -12.44 8.62
CA PHE A 108 -0.91 -13.84 8.16
C PHE A 108 0.50 -14.41 7.95
N ASP A 109 1.52 -13.86 8.63
CA ASP A 109 2.93 -14.23 8.46
C ASP A 109 3.41 -14.19 6.99
N GLY A 110 2.78 -13.35 6.15
CA GLY A 110 3.16 -13.18 4.74
C GLY A 110 4.50 -12.46 4.57
N ILE A 111 4.98 -11.79 5.62
CA ILE A 111 6.26 -11.07 5.63
C ILE A 111 7.44 -11.99 5.28
N GLN A 112 7.39 -13.26 5.68
CA GLN A 112 8.47 -14.23 5.40
C GLN A 112 8.62 -14.56 3.91
N LEU A 113 7.64 -14.17 3.08
CA LEU A 113 7.68 -14.33 1.63
C LEU A 113 8.33 -13.14 0.93
N LEU A 114 8.66 -12.06 1.65
CA LEU A 114 9.26 -10.86 1.08
C LEU A 114 10.78 -10.85 1.30
N ASP A 115 11.51 -10.30 0.34
CA ASP A 115 12.90 -9.95 0.57
C ASP A 115 13.04 -8.88 1.67
N VAL A 116 14.13 -8.94 2.43
CA VAL A 116 14.36 -8.04 3.59
C VAL A 116 14.35 -6.57 3.17
N SER A 117 14.91 -6.25 2.00
CA SER A 117 14.87 -4.90 1.43
C SER A 117 13.44 -4.46 1.13
N THR A 118 12.64 -5.33 0.51
CA THR A 118 11.24 -5.03 0.17
C THR A 118 10.41 -4.83 1.44
N MET A 119 10.58 -5.71 2.43
CA MET A 119 9.94 -5.57 3.74
C MET A 119 10.27 -4.21 4.39
N PHE A 120 11.53 -3.78 4.34
CA PHE A 120 11.95 -2.50 4.92
C PHE A 120 11.31 -1.30 4.19
N GLU A 121 11.35 -1.30 2.86
CA GLU A 121 10.76 -0.21 2.05
C GLU A 121 9.24 -0.16 2.20
N LEU A 122 8.54 -1.30 2.25
CA LEU A 122 7.11 -1.35 2.54
C LEU A 122 6.80 -0.83 3.94
N SER A 123 7.56 -1.24 4.96
CA SER A 123 7.37 -0.77 6.33
C SER A 123 7.48 0.75 6.44
N LYS A 124 8.47 1.34 5.75
CA LYS A 124 8.64 2.79 5.68
C LYS A 124 7.48 3.46 4.93
N TYR A 125 7.10 2.91 3.77
CA TYR A 125 5.99 3.43 2.97
C TYR A 125 4.67 3.47 3.76
N TYR A 126 4.28 2.35 4.38
CA TYR A 126 3.04 2.27 5.15
C TYR A 126 3.09 3.12 6.41
N LYS A 127 4.26 3.27 7.04
CA LYS A 127 4.42 4.20 8.17
C LYS A 127 4.14 5.64 7.76
N ASP A 128 4.67 6.08 6.63
CA ASP A 128 4.43 7.43 6.09
C ASP A 128 2.97 7.61 5.65
N PHE A 129 2.37 6.56 5.06
CA PHE A 129 0.95 6.53 4.71
C PHE A 129 0.06 6.72 5.95
N ASP A 130 0.33 6.00 7.04
CA ASP A 130 -0.41 6.12 8.30
C ASP A 130 -0.29 7.53 8.90
N ILE A 131 0.90 8.14 8.85
CA ILE A 131 1.12 9.52 9.29
C ILE A 131 0.28 10.49 8.46
N MET A 132 0.23 10.30 7.13
CA MET A 132 -0.58 11.08 6.22
C MET A 132 -2.07 10.93 6.50
N LEU A 133 -2.54 9.70 6.72
CA LEU A 133 -3.94 9.40 7.04
C LEU A 133 -4.36 10.01 8.38
N SER A 134 -3.52 9.88 9.42
CA SER A 134 -3.78 10.47 10.73
C SER A 134 -3.91 12.00 10.68
N LYS A 135 -3.05 12.67 9.88
CA LYS A 135 -3.15 14.12 9.65
C LYS A 135 -4.45 14.46 8.92
N TYR A 136 -4.81 13.70 7.89
CA TYR A 136 -6.05 13.89 7.14
C TYR A 136 -7.29 13.81 8.05
N THR A 137 -7.41 12.76 8.87
CA THR A 137 -8.55 12.57 9.79
C THR A 137 -8.70 13.76 10.73
N LYS A 138 -7.61 14.29 11.29
CA LYS A 138 -7.65 15.47 12.17
C LYS A 138 -8.09 16.74 11.43
N LEU A 139 -7.71 16.89 10.17
CA LEU A 139 -8.15 18.02 9.34
C LEU A 139 -9.64 17.92 8.99
N ILE A 140 -10.15 16.72 8.71
CA ILE A 140 -11.57 16.49 8.46
C ILE A 140 -12.40 16.72 9.71
N ASP A 141 -11.99 16.14 10.84
CA ASP A 141 -12.68 16.35 12.12
C ASP A 141 -12.77 17.85 12.48
N PHE A 142 -11.68 18.60 12.29
CA PHE A 142 -11.75 20.05 12.45
C PHE A 142 -12.71 20.71 11.45
N ALA A 143 -12.69 20.30 10.18
CA ALA A 143 -13.57 20.89 9.17
C ALA A 143 -15.06 20.63 9.47
N GLU A 144 -15.41 19.40 9.85
CA GLU A 144 -16.76 18.99 10.19
C GLU A 144 -17.33 19.75 11.40
N ASN A 145 -16.48 20.05 12.40
CA ASN A 145 -16.92 20.70 13.63
C ASN A 145 -16.80 22.24 13.60
N GLU A 146 -15.83 22.79 12.86
CA GLU A 146 -15.44 24.21 12.99
C GLU A 146 -15.57 25.03 11.71
N ILE A 147 -15.73 24.38 10.54
CA ILE A 147 -15.78 25.06 9.24
C ILE A 147 -17.12 24.84 8.56
N ILE A 148 -17.48 23.58 8.29
CA ILE A 148 -18.71 23.20 7.57
C ILE A 148 -19.96 23.82 8.21
N PRO A 149 -20.14 23.83 9.54
CA PRO A 149 -21.34 24.43 10.17
C PRO A 149 -21.51 25.93 9.91
N TYR A 150 -20.45 26.63 9.49
CA TYR A 150 -20.43 28.07 9.29
C TYR A 150 -20.09 28.47 7.85
N GLU A 151 -20.14 27.54 6.89
CA GLU A 151 -19.71 27.77 5.51
C GLU A 151 -20.49 28.89 4.81
N ASP A 152 -21.78 29.04 5.14
CA ASP A 152 -22.67 30.11 4.65
C ASP A 152 -22.38 31.48 5.30
N THR A 153 -21.54 31.53 6.34
CA THR A 153 -21.17 32.76 7.03
C THR A 153 -19.64 33.01 7.05
N PRO A 154 -18.96 33.15 5.89
CA PRO A 154 -17.50 33.21 5.81
C PRO A 154 -16.84 34.29 6.68
N LYS A 155 -17.54 35.38 6.99
CA LYS A 155 -17.02 36.45 7.87
C LYS A 155 -16.68 35.94 9.28
N SER A 156 -17.36 34.90 9.75
CA SER A 156 -17.15 34.32 11.09
C SER A 156 -15.72 33.80 11.30
N PHE A 157 -15.02 33.44 10.23
CA PHE A 157 -13.64 32.92 10.25
C PHE A 157 -12.56 34.01 10.39
N PHE A 158 -12.93 35.28 10.26
CA PHE A 158 -11.98 36.39 10.11
C PHE A 158 -12.03 37.36 11.30
N ILE A 159 -10.90 38.01 11.54
CA ILE A 159 -10.81 39.22 12.39
C ILE A 159 -11.19 40.44 11.55
N THR A 160 -10.63 40.52 10.33
CA THR A 160 -10.92 41.53 9.32
C THR A 160 -10.70 40.92 7.93
N LYS A 161 -11.02 41.66 6.86
CA LYS A 161 -10.79 41.23 5.48
C LYS A 161 -9.34 40.75 5.29
N GLY A 162 -9.18 39.55 4.73
CA GLY A 162 -7.85 38.95 4.49
C GLY A 162 -7.12 38.45 5.73
N ARG A 163 -7.65 38.64 6.95
CA ARG A 163 -7.00 38.20 8.21
C ARG A 163 -7.87 37.20 8.96
N LEU A 164 -7.50 35.92 8.87
CA LEU A 164 -8.13 34.84 9.62
C LEU A 164 -7.91 34.97 11.12
N LYS A 165 -8.86 34.46 11.91
CA LYS A 165 -8.61 34.17 13.33
C LYS A 165 -7.53 33.08 13.44
N ALA A 166 -6.77 33.10 14.53
CA ALA A 166 -5.58 32.25 14.70
C ALA A 166 -5.84 30.75 14.47
N LYS A 167 -6.96 30.22 14.99
CA LYS A 167 -7.30 28.79 14.82
C LYS A 167 -7.50 28.40 13.35
N TYR A 168 -8.15 29.25 12.55
CA TYR A 168 -8.38 28.98 11.13
C TYR A 168 -7.12 29.18 10.30
N LYS A 169 -6.25 30.14 10.67
CA LYS A 169 -4.93 30.24 10.06
C LYS A 169 -4.12 28.95 10.26
N ALA A 170 -4.04 28.47 11.51
CA ALA A 170 -3.32 27.24 11.82
C ALA A 170 -3.91 26.01 11.11
N TYR A 171 -5.24 25.97 10.93
CA TYR A 171 -5.89 24.96 10.12
C TYR A 171 -5.47 25.01 8.64
N CYS A 172 -5.46 26.20 8.03
CA CYS A 172 -5.06 26.36 6.64
C CYS A 172 -3.58 26.05 6.42
N ASP A 173 -2.71 26.47 7.34
CA ASP A 173 -1.27 26.14 7.31
C ASP A 173 -1.08 24.60 7.32
N ARG A 174 -1.80 23.89 8.19
CA ARG A 174 -1.76 22.42 8.24
C ARG A 174 -2.35 21.74 7.01
N ASN A 175 -3.33 22.34 6.33
CA ASN A 175 -3.81 21.84 5.05
C ASN A 175 -2.74 21.95 3.96
N ALA A 176 -2.00 23.06 3.91
CA ALA A 176 -0.90 23.23 2.98
C ALA A 176 0.24 22.21 3.26
N ASP A 177 0.56 21.98 4.53
CA ASP A 177 1.50 20.93 4.93
C ASP A 177 1.02 19.53 4.53
N PHE A 178 -0.29 19.26 4.66
CA PHE A 178 -0.89 18.00 4.22
C PHE A 178 -0.77 17.82 2.70
N LEU A 179 -1.00 18.84 1.88
CA LEU A 179 -0.80 18.73 0.43
C LEU A 179 0.66 18.41 0.07
N THR A 180 1.61 19.04 0.76
CA THR A 180 3.04 18.73 0.58
C THR A 180 3.35 17.27 0.92
N LEU A 181 2.74 16.74 1.98
CA LEU A 181 2.87 15.33 2.34
C LEU A 181 2.15 14.41 1.34
N PHE A 182 0.98 14.81 0.85
CA PHE A 182 0.23 14.06 -0.17
C PHE A 182 1.03 13.90 -1.46
N ASP A 183 1.67 14.97 -1.93
CA ASP A 183 2.53 14.95 -3.11
C ASP A 183 3.80 14.11 -2.90
N ARG A 184 4.34 14.10 -1.67
CA ARG A 184 5.44 13.20 -1.31
C ARG A 184 4.99 11.73 -1.35
N MET A 185 3.79 11.43 -0.85
CA MET A 185 3.25 10.06 -0.86
C MET A 185 3.02 9.55 -2.28
N ILE A 186 2.69 10.40 -3.25
CA ILE A 186 2.62 10.04 -4.67
C ILE A 186 3.99 9.52 -5.14
N LYS A 187 5.06 10.28 -4.92
CA LYS A 187 6.42 9.89 -5.32
C LYS A 187 6.91 8.62 -4.60
N GLN A 188 6.57 8.47 -3.33
CA GLN A 188 6.88 7.24 -2.57
C GLN A 188 6.10 6.05 -3.10
N SER A 189 4.86 6.26 -3.55
CA SER A 189 4.03 5.21 -4.17
C SER A 189 4.62 4.75 -5.51
N GLU A 190 5.14 5.66 -6.32
CA GLU A 190 5.86 5.31 -7.55
C GLU A 190 7.12 4.50 -7.24
N ALA A 191 7.90 4.90 -6.23
CA ALA A 191 9.11 4.21 -5.84
C ALA A 191 8.84 2.79 -5.32
N ILE A 192 7.87 2.63 -4.40
CA ILE A 192 7.55 1.31 -3.85
C ILE A 192 6.92 0.39 -4.90
N LYS A 193 6.14 0.95 -5.84
CA LYS A 193 5.63 0.21 -7.00
C LYS A 193 6.79 -0.37 -7.81
N GLY A 194 7.82 0.43 -8.10
CA GLY A 194 9.02 -0.05 -8.79
C GLY A 194 9.77 -1.16 -8.04
N VAL A 195 9.83 -1.11 -6.70
CA VAL A 195 10.41 -2.19 -5.88
C VAL A 195 9.60 -3.49 -6.03
N LEU A 196 8.27 -3.41 -5.92
CA LEU A 196 7.38 -4.57 -6.05
C LEU A 196 7.46 -5.19 -7.45
N GLU A 197 7.52 -4.35 -8.48
CA GLU A 197 7.65 -4.77 -9.88
C GLU A 197 9.02 -5.41 -10.15
N SER A 198 10.10 -4.89 -9.58
CA SER A 198 11.43 -5.51 -9.68
C SER A 198 11.42 -6.93 -9.10
N GLU A 199 10.91 -7.10 -7.87
CA GLU A 199 10.87 -8.41 -7.22
C GLU A 199 9.98 -9.41 -7.98
N MET A 200 8.83 -8.95 -8.50
CA MET A 200 7.99 -9.78 -9.37
C MET A 200 8.72 -10.22 -10.65
N THR A 201 9.52 -9.33 -11.25
CA THR A 201 10.32 -9.64 -12.45
C THR A 201 11.40 -10.68 -12.15
N GLU A 202 12.06 -10.59 -10.99
CA GLU A 202 13.06 -11.58 -10.52
C GLU A 202 12.43 -12.96 -10.30
N LEU A 203 11.15 -12.99 -9.92
CA LEU A 203 10.35 -14.22 -9.85
C LEU A 203 9.84 -14.70 -11.23
N GLY A 204 10.16 -14.00 -12.32
CA GLY A 204 9.75 -14.37 -13.68
C GLY A 204 8.26 -14.10 -13.97
N VAL A 205 7.67 -13.10 -13.32
CA VAL A 205 6.32 -12.60 -13.65
C VAL A 205 6.43 -11.57 -14.77
N ASP A 206 5.64 -11.73 -15.82
CA ASP A 206 5.51 -10.71 -16.87
C ASP A 206 4.50 -9.64 -16.44
N ILE A 207 4.99 -8.42 -16.24
CA ILE A 207 4.22 -7.28 -15.72
C ILE A 207 3.42 -6.59 -16.84
N ALA A 208 3.76 -6.82 -18.11
CA ALA A 208 3.10 -6.18 -19.25
C ALA A 208 1.67 -6.69 -19.48
N VAL A 209 1.33 -7.88 -18.98
CA VAL A 209 0.07 -8.59 -19.31
C VAL A 209 -1.10 -8.20 -18.40
N ASP A 210 -0.84 -7.68 -17.20
CA ASP A 210 -1.87 -7.47 -16.16
C ASP A 210 -2.34 -6.01 -16.00
N SER A 211 -2.00 -5.12 -16.94
CA SER A 211 -2.33 -3.68 -16.88
C SER A 211 -3.67 -3.27 -17.54
N LEU A 212 -4.58 -4.23 -17.74
CA LEU A 212 -5.93 -4.01 -18.30
C LEU A 212 -6.97 -3.64 -17.23
#